data_AF-V7IF77-F1
#
_entry.id   AF-V7IF77-F1
#
_cell.length_a   1.000
_cell.length_b   1.000
_cell.length_c   1.000
_cell.angle_alpha   90.00
_cell.angle_beta   90.00
_cell.angle_gamma   90.00
#
_symmetry.space_group_name_H-M   'P 1'
#
loop_
_entity.id
_entity.type
_entity.pdbx_description
1 polymer ?
#
loop_
_entity_poly.entity_id
_entity_poly.type
_entity_poly.pdbx_seq_one_letter_code
_entity_poly.pdbx_strand_id
1 'polypeptide(L)'
;MKKALIAVIIVHIIFLIFILKFNFWLFDSMSRTFTPLSLAALELYGKILSGMGISWWLMRWGMNRNVKEVYQHPIIVSIIIMLYILILSVVAIPIASFAQNMLIKQIVRSSTYEDRADALWSFAATTTMVYPHIEGTKTEFSTWTKFKYLFQHDTIQPISGSEPDYMVFDYLPQKQKHSVLLRHAQSCRNEIGISSDYNPVDTAFFPFVSYKIKLGEAQIKPVLSDYLQCLTHNNNFFLYQYNSGILSPITDRLRKAFYEYQNASRKYGNAVRHSNRAKQKWLDSMSEKLGFRASLLPGLSSEEFFQHPDIVKYHQLNAKGIPLYAPDTYTATQAEQAELAGYFLEILTTKAEELHTKPQGMSAAKDELGRDYYRFIMIPFISLIASVFFIGINIGFIVIEICRYWFDEKQLKKIQFGLFTLFIVLPFIVGERHFEMEGISGIIVNWGYFYQNILAAVFQVA
;
A
#
# COMPACT_ATOMS: atom_id res chain seq x y z
N MET A 1 -4.86 -22.49 43.89
CA MET A 1 -4.67 -23.06 42.53
C MET A 1 -5.79 -22.73 41.54
N LYS A 2 -7.05 -23.18 41.72
CA LYS A 2 -8.13 -22.97 40.71
C LYS A 2 -8.31 -21.50 40.28
N LYS A 3 -8.34 -20.54 41.23
CA LYS A 3 -8.53 -19.11 40.94
C LYS A 3 -7.38 -18.47 40.13
N ALA A 4 -6.15 -18.91 40.35
CA ALA A 4 -4.97 -18.37 39.66
C ALA A 4 -4.78 -18.98 38.26
N LEU A 5 -5.17 -20.25 38.06
CA LEU A 5 -5.25 -20.84 36.72
C LEU A 5 -6.31 -20.14 35.85
N ILE A 6 -7.48 -19.85 36.43
CA ILE A 6 -8.53 -19.07 35.76
C ILE A 6 -8.01 -17.68 35.37
N ALA A 7 -7.28 -16.99 36.27
CA ALA A 7 -6.69 -15.69 35.94
C ALA A 7 -5.70 -15.79 34.76
N VAL A 8 -4.83 -16.80 34.73
CA VAL A 8 -3.91 -17.03 33.61
C VAL A 8 -4.68 -17.27 32.30
N ILE A 9 -5.73 -18.09 32.31
CA ILE A 9 -6.58 -18.32 31.12
C ILE A 9 -7.24 -17.02 30.66
N ILE A 10 -7.74 -16.19 31.57
CA ILE A 10 -8.33 -14.87 31.22
C ILE A 10 -7.31 -13.98 30.51
N VAL A 11 -6.05 -13.91 30.98
CA VAL A 11 -5.02 -13.10 30.30
C VAL A 11 -4.70 -13.67 28.91
N HIS A 12 -4.69 -14.99 28.74
CA HIS A 12 -4.53 -15.60 27.40
C HIS A 12 -5.69 -15.24 26.47
N ILE A 13 -6.94 -15.27 26.97
CA ILE A 13 -8.11 -14.86 26.19
C ILE A 13 -8.05 -13.38 25.82
N ILE A 14 -7.66 -12.50 26.75
CA ILE A 14 -7.48 -11.05 26.46
C ILE A 14 -6.43 -10.85 25.36
N PHE A 15 -5.28 -11.54 25.47
CA PHE A 15 -4.24 -11.47 24.46
C PHE A 15 -4.68 -12.05 23.11
N LEU A 16 -5.44 -13.14 23.12
CA LEU A 16 -6.02 -13.74 21.91
C LEU A 16 -7.01 -12.79 21.25
N ILE A 17 -7.91 -12.15 22.01
CA ILE A 17 -8.83 -11.12 21.50
C ILE A 17 -8.04 -9.96 20.88
N PHE A 18 -6.96 -9.52 21.53
CA PHE A 18 -6.09 -8.48 20.99
C PHE A 18 -5.47 -8.89 19.65
N ILE A 19 -4.92 -10.11 19.55
CA ILE A 19 -4.37 -10.64 18.29
C ILE A 19 -5.45 -10.79 17.23
N LEU A 20 -6.63 -11.32 17.56
CA LEU A 20 -7.73 -11.50 16.60
C LEU A 20 -8.24 -10.15 16.07
N LYS A 21 -8.46 -9.18 16.95
CA LYS A 21 -8.82 -7.81 16.57
C LYS A 21 -7.76 -7.18 15.67
N PHE A 22 -6.49 -7.49 15.92
CA PHE A 22 -5.42 -7.06 15.03
C PHE A 22 -5.47 -7.72 13.65
N ASN A 23 -5.65 -9.03 13.56
CA ASN A 23 -5.75 -9.70 12.27
C ASN A 23 -6.93 -9.16 11.48
N PHE A 24 -8.05 -8.88 12.14
CA PHE A 24 -9.18 -8.20 11.52
C PHE A 24 -8.79 -6.82 10.99
N TRP A 25 -8.01 -6.04 11.74
CA TRP A 25 -7.53 -4.73 11.26
C TRP A 25 -6.54 -4.83 10.10
N LEU A 26 -5.61 -5.79 10.14
CA LEU A 26 -4.68 -6.07 9.04
C LEU A 26 -5.46 -6.48 7.78
N PHE A 27 -6.46 -7.33 7.95
CA PHE A 27 -7.39 -7.76 6.91
C PHE A 27 -8.19 -6.60 6.32
N ASP A 28 -8.88 -5.82 7.16
CA ASP A 28 -9.65 -4.65 6.74
C ASP A 28 -8.77 -3.63 6.00
N SER A 29 -7.55 -3.41 6.49
CA SER A 29 -6.58 -2.53 5.84
C SER A 29 -6.18 -3.04 4.45
N MET A 30 -5.92 -4.34 4.29
CA MET A 30 -5.59 -4.96 3.00
C MET A 30 -6.77 -5.00 2.02
N SER A 31 -8.00 -5.10 2.53
CA SER A 31 -9.22 -5.12 1.70
C SER A 31 -9.55 -3.76 1.06
N ARG A 32 -8.94 -2.68 1.56
CA ARG A 32 -9.13 -1.31 1.08
C ARG A 32 -7.99 -0.87 0.18
N THR A 33 -8.20 0.25 -0.51
CA THR A 33 -7.13 0.96 -1.23
C THR A 33 -5.98 1.26 -0.27
N PHE A 34 -4.79 0.74 -0.56
CA PHE A 34 -3.68 0.64 0.38
C PHE A 34 -2.60 1.69 0.07
N THR A 35 -2.26 2.54 1.03
CA THR A 35 -1.32 3.67 0.87
C THR A 35 0.10 3.32 1.33
N PRO A 36 1.15 4.08 0.97
CA PRO A 36 2.50 3.84 1.51
C PRO A 36 2.56 4.02 3.03
N LEU A 37 1.73 4.91 3.58
CA LEU A 37 1.62 5.12 5.02
C LEU A 37 0.94 3.92 5.72
N SER A 38 -0.10 3.33 5.11
CA SER A 38 -0.72 2.12 5.66
C SER A 38 0.27 0.96 5.65
N LEU A 39 1.10 0.80 4.62
CA LEU A 39 2.18 -0.18 4.59
C LEU A 39 3.15 0.02 5.75
N ALA A 40 3.66 1.24 5.90
CA ALA A 40 4.66 1.54 6.92
C ALA A 40 4.12 1.39 8.34
N ALA A 41 2.83 1.68 8.56
CA ALA A 41 2.12 1.44 9.81
C ALA A 41 1.92 -0.06 10.08
N LEU A 42 1.53 -0.83 9.06
CA LEU A 42 1.36 -2.28 9.16
C LEU A 42 2.69 -2.97 9.51
N GLU A 43 3.77 -2.56 8.86
CA GLU A 43 5.11 -3.07 9.14
C GLU A 43 5.54 -2.78 10.58
N LEU A 44 5.30 -1.56 11.08
CA LEU A 44 5.57 -1.22 12.47
C LEU A 44 4.75 -2.10 13.42
N TYR A 45 3.49 -2.38 13.07
CA TYR A 45 2.65 -3.22 13.89
C TYR A 45 3.15 -4.67 13.94
N GLY A 46 3.46 -5.28 12.79
CA GLY A 46 3.94 -6.66 12.73
C GLY A 46 5.17 -6.88 13.64
N LYS A 47 6.00 -5.84 13.77
CA LYS A 47 7.16 -5.79 14.68
C LYS A 47 6.75 -5.72 16.15
N ILE A 48 5.81 -4.85 16.49
CA ILE A 48 5.28 -4.71 17.85
C ILE A 48 4.64 -6.02 18.30
N LEU A 49 3.77 -6.62 17.48
CA LEU A 49 3.10 -7.87 17.83
C LEU A 49 4.07 -9.02 18.00
N SER A 50 5.07 -9.12 17.13
CA SER A 50 6.10 -10.15 17.27
C SER A 50 6.93 -9.98 18.53
N GLY A 51 7.26 -8.73 18.89
CA GLY A 51 7.90 -8.41 20.16
C GLY A 51 7.03 -8.82 21.35
N MET A 52 5.76 -8.44 21.37
CA MET A 52 4.81 -8.80 22.44
C MET A 52 4.64 -10.31 22.56
N GLY A 53 4.54 -11.02 21.43
CA GLY A 53 4.45 -12.47 21.40
C GLY A 53 5.71 -13.17 21.94
N ILE A 54 6.91 -12.66 21.62
CA ILE A 54 8.17 -13.15 22.19
C ILE A 54 8.23 -12.86 23.69
N SER A 55 7.87 -11.66 24.13
CA SER A 55 7.83 -11.30 25.56
C SER A 55 6.90 -12.22 26.34
N TRP A 56 5.73 -12.50 25.79
CA TRP A 56 4.77 -13.43 26.35
C TRP A 56 5.35 -14.85 26.49
N TRP A 57 6.02 -15.34 25.44
CA TRP A 57 6.65 -16.65 25.44
C TRP A 57 7.78 -16.77 26.46
N LEU A 58 8.68 -15.79 26.52
CA LEU A 58 9.78 -15.73 27.49
C LEU A 58 9.28 -15.65 28.93
N MET A 59 8.25 -14.84 29.15
CA MET A 59 7.61 -14.69 30.46
C MET A 59 7.03 -16.01 30.96
N ARG A 60 6.37 -16.79 30.10
CA ARG A 60 5.86 -18.12 30.47
C ARG A 60 6.98 -19.12 30.75
N TRP A 61 8.09 -19.07 30.01
CA TRP A 61 9.27 -19.89 30.29
C TRP A 61 9.86 -19.58 31.68
N GLY A 62 9.91 -18.29 32.05
CA GLY A 62 10.33 -17.84 33.39
C GLY A 62 9.39 -18.31 34.50
N MET A 63 8.07 -18.21 34.31
CA MET A 63 7.08 -18.64 35.30
C MET A 63 7.13 -20.14 35.59
N ASN A 64 7.40 -20.98 34.57
CA ASN A 64 7.40 -22.43 34.72
C ASN A 64 8.54 -22.96 35.63
N ARG A 65 9.51 -22.13 36.00
CA ARG A 65 10.57 -22.49 36.97
C ARG A 65 10.21 -22.22 38.43
N ASN A 66 9.29 -21.30 38.72
CA ASN A 66 9.02 -20.81 40.09
C ASN A 66 7.59 -21.10 40.59
N VAL A 67 6.99 -22.21 40.11
CA VAL A 67 5.53 -22.46 40.10
C VAL A 67 4.86 -22.62 41.47
N LYS A 68 5.58 -22.86 42.58
CA LYS A 68 4.92 -23.20 43.85
C LYS A 68 4.47 -22.01 44.72
N GLU A 69 5.14 -20.86 44.65
CA GLU A 69 4.84 -19.72 45.55
C GLU A 69 3.98 -18.64 44.90
N VAL A 70 4.06 -18.50 43.57
CA VAL A 70 3.40 -17.42 42.82
C VAL A 70 1.86 -17.55 42.83
N TYR A 71 1.28 -18.75 42.98
CA TYR A 71 -0.17 -18.96 42.78
C TYR A 71 -1.08 -18.60 43.98
N GLN A 72 -0.55 -17.96 45.04
CA GLN A 72 -1.31 -17.64 46.25
C GLN A 72 -2.15 -16.35 46.14
N HIS A 73 -1.76 -15.36 45.31
CA HIS A 73 -2.47 -14.09 45.15
C HIS A 73 -2.80 -13.74 43.68
N PRO A 74 -3.95 -14.17 43.12
CA PRO A 74 -4.21 -14.13 41.68
C PRO A 74 -4.22 -12.71 41.06
N ILE A 75 -4.65 -11.69 41.80
CA ILE A 75 -4.70 -10.30 41.30
C ILE A 75 -3.29 -9.71 41.22
N ILE A 76 -2.51 -9.83 42.29
CA ILE A 76 -1.13 -9.34 42.37
C ILE A 76 -0.27 -10.03 41.30
N VAL A 77 -0.48 -11.34 41.11
CA VAL A 77 0.19 -12.12 40.07
C VAL A 77 -0.15 -11.57 38.68
N SER A 78 -1.42 -11.30 38.39
CA SER A 78 -1.82 -10.75 37.09
C SER A 78 -1.16 -9.39 36.81
N ILE A 79 -1.03 -8.53 37.84
CA ILE A 79 -0.32 -7.24 37.73
C ILE A 79 1.18 -7.46 37.46
N ILE A 80 1.83 -8.35 38.21
CA ILE A 80 3.25 -8.68 38.02
C ILE A 80 3.48 -9.26 36.62
N ILE A 81 2.60 -10.13 36.15
CA ILE A 81 2.62 -10.74 34.82
C ILE A 81 2.60 -9.64 33.74
N MET A 82 1.64 -8.71 33.83
CA MET A 82 1.50 -7.59 32.90
C MET A 82 2.74 -6.68 32.93
N LEU A 83 3.29 -6.42 34.11
CA LEU A 83 4.48 -5.58 34.28
C LEU A 83 5.73 -6.25 33.68
N TYR A 84 5.88 -7.57 33.84
CA TYR A 84 6.94 -8.35 33.22
C TYR A 84 6.83 -8.36 31.70
N ILE A 85 5.62 -8.52 31.16
CA ILE A 85 5.39 -8.46 29.71
C ILE A 85 5.75 -7.07 29.19
N LEU A 86 5.36 -6.01 29.91
CA LEU A 86 5.69 -4.63 29.54
C LEU A 86 7.21 -4.44 29.47
N ILE A 87 7.94 -4.84 30.52
CA ILE A 87 9.41 -4.72 30.60
C ILE A 87 10.08 -5.56 29.50
N LEU A 88 9.66 -6.82 29.33
CA LEU A 88 10.19 -7.69 28.29
C LEU A 88 9.87 -7.17 26.89
N SER A 89 8.74 -6.47 26.69
CA SER A 89 8.35 -5.89 25.40
C SER A 89 9.28 -4.75 25.00
N VAL A 90 9.79 -3.97 25.96
CA VAL A 90 10.78 -2.91 25.69
C VAL A 90 12.03 -3.46 25.01
N VAL A 91 12.43 -4.70 25.33
CA VAL A 91 13.61 -5.36 24.74
C VAL A 91 13.25 -6.23 23.55
N ALA A 92 12.15 -6.98 23.63
CA ALA A 92 11.76 -7.93 22.58
C ALA A 92 11.26 -7.22 21.31
N ILE A 93 10.60 -6.07 21.41
CA ILE A 93 10.13 -5.32 20.22
C ILE A 93 11.31 -4.85 19.36
N PRO A 94 12.38 -4.23 19.89
CA PRO A 94 13.58 -3.93 19.12
C PRO A 94 14.23 -5.15 18.46
N ILE A 95 14.34 -6.26 19.18
CA ILE A 95 14.94 -7.50 18.65
C ILE A 95 14.07 -8.08 17.53
N ALA A 96 12.76 -8.17 17.73
CA ALA A 96 11.81 -8.62 16.71
C ALA A 96 11.84 -7.71 15.48
N SER A 97 11.90 -6.40 15.69
CA SER A 97 12.03 -5.39 14.64
C SER A 97 13.31 -5.60 13.82
N PHE A 98 14.45 -5.83 14.48
CA PHE A 98 15.71 -6.11 13.82
C PHE A 98 15.65 -7.41 12.99
N ALA A 99 15.14 -8.49 13.59
CA ALA A 99 15.03 -9.79 12.94
C ALA A 99 14.08 -9.74 11.72
N GLN A 100 12.91 -9.11 11.86
CA GLN A 100 11.97 -8.93 10.75
C GLN A 100 12.56 -8.04 9.65
N ASN A 101 13.25 -6.96 9.99
CA ASN A 101 13.93 -6.11 9.00
C ASN A 101 14.98 -6.91 8.22
N MET A 102 15.77 -7.75 8.88
CA MET A 102 16.75 -8.60 8.21
C MET A 102 16.06 -9.61 7.29
N LEU A 103 15.01 -10.27 7.76
CA LEU A 103 14.25 -11.25 6.99
C LEU A 103 13.60 -10.61 5.76
N ILE A 104 12.94 -9.46 5.90
CA ILE A 104 12.37 -8.71 4.78
C ILE A 104 13.47 -8.30 3.80
N LYS A 105 14.57 -7.73 4.27
CA LYS A 105 15.70 -7.33 3.40
C LYS A 105 16.28 -8.53 2.65
N GLN A 106 16.38 -9.68 3.29
CA GLN A 106 16.92 -10.89 2.67
C GLN A 106 15.97 -11.45 1.61
N ILE A 107 14.67 -11.56 1.93
CA ILE A 107 13.62 -12.00 1.00
C ILE A 107 13.53 -11.06 -0.22
N VAL A 108 13.62 -9.75 0.00
CA VAL A 108 13.59 -8.74 -1.06
C VAL A 108 14.87 -8.76 -1.90
N ARG A 109 16.03 -9.06 -1.30
CA ARG A 109 17.29 -9.20 -2.05
C ARG A 109 17.32 -10.46 -2.91
N SER A 110 16.65 -11.53 -2.47
CA SER A 110 16.56 -12.78 -3.22
C SER A 110 15.50 -12.77 -4.31
N SER A 111 14.67 -11.71 -4.42
CA SER A 111 13.67 -11.64 -5.49
C SER A 111 14.31 -11.40 -6.85
N THR A 112 13.80 -12.13 -7.85
CA THR A 112 14.21 -11.96 -9.24
C THR A 112 13.62 -10.68 -9.84
N TYR A 113 14.07 -10.31 -11.03
CA TYR A 113 13.52 -9.16 -11.75
C TYR A 113 12.07 -9.42 -12.22
N GLU A 114 11.77 -10.66 -12.62
CA GLU A 114 10.42 -11.11 -12.95
C GLU A 114 9.49 -11.00 -11.74
N ASP A 115 9.94 -11.45 -10.56
CA ASP A 115 9.14 -11.34 -9.33
C ASP A 115 8.77 -9.89 -8.98
N ARG A 116 9.66 -8.94 -9.27
CA ARG A 116 9.42 -7.52 -8.99
C ARG A 116 8.46 -6.88 -10.00
N ALA A 117 8.52 -7.30 -11.26
CA ALA A 117 7.60 -6.85 -12.30
C ALA A 117 6.18 -7.43 -12.08
N ASP A 118 6.08 -8.72 -11.78
CA ASP A 118 4.81 -9.37 -11.40
C ASP A 118 4.22 -8.74 -10.13
N ALA A 119 5.08 -8.40 -9.17
CA ALA A 119 4.66 -7.68 -7.98
C ALA A 119 4.15 -6.26 -8.29
N LEU A 120 4.78 -5.54 -9.23
CA LEU A 120 4.29 -4.22 -9.68
C LEU A 120 2.91 -4.34 -10.31
N TRP A 121 2.67 -5.32 -11.19
CA TRP A 121 1.36 -5.52 -11.81
C TRP A 121 0.28 -5.87 -10.79
N SER A 122 0.59 -6.80 -9.88
CA SER A 122 -0.28 -7.20 -8.78
C SER A 122 -0.58 -6.04 -7.85
N PHE A 123 0.43 -5.21 -7.56
CA PHE A 123 0.29 -3.99 -6.79
C PHE A 123 -0.58 -2.94 -7.50
N ALA A 124 -0.35 -2.71 -8.79
CA ALA A 124 -1.11 -1.75 -9.59
C ALA A 124 -2.60 -2.11 -9.69
N ALA A 125 -2.90 -3.40 -9.85
CA ALA A 125 -4.26 -3.92 -9.92
C ALA A 125 -5.02 -3.88 -8.57
N THR A 126 -4.32 -3.72 -7.45
CA THR A 126 -4.90 -3.83 -6.10
C THR A 126 -4.99 -2.52 -5.35
N THR A 127 -3.99 -1.68 -5.54
CA THR A 127 -3.83 -0.44 -4.78
C THR A 127 -4.13 0.79 -5.57
N THR A 128 -4.16 0.66 -6.90
CA THR A 128 -4.59 1.69 -7.80
C THR A 128 -4.20 3.07 -7.31
N MET A 129 -2.90 3.17 -7.03
CA MET A 129 -2.30 4.44 -6.69
C MET A 129 -2.39 5.28 -7.93
N VAL A 130 -3.38 6.14 -7.94
CA VAL A 130 -3.09 7.49 -8.35
C VAL A 130 -2.91 8.30 -7.09
N TYR A 131 -1.84 7.96 -6.39
CA TYR A 131 -1.07 8.95 -5.69
C TYR A 131 0.38 8.81 -6.12
N PRO A 132 1.04 9.92 -6.46
CA PRO A 132 2.18 9.93 -7.33
C PRO A 132 3.35 9.21 -6.68
N HIS A 133 4.21 8.64 -7.53
CA HIS A 133 5.61 9.01 -7.41
C HIS A 133 5.70 10.54 -7.41
N ILE A 134 5.58 11.14 -6.22
CA ILE A 134 6.06 12.48 -6.00
C ILE A 134 7.54 12.23 -5.79
N GLU A 135 8.39 12.80 -6.64
CA GLU A 135 9.73 13.15 -6.17
C GLU A 135 9.55 14.01 -4.91
N GLY A 136 9.60 13.38 -3.74
CA GLY A 136 9.27 14.02 -2.46
C GLY A 136 8.07 13.45 -1.67
N THR A 137 7.39 12.38 -2.11
CA THR A 137 6.54 11.61 -1.17
C THR A 137 7.46 11.09 -0.09
N LYS A 138 7.27 11.54 1.15
CA LYS A 138 7.98 11.00 2.33
C LYS A 138 7.68 9.51 2.41
N THR A 139 8.54 8.67 1.85
CA THR A 139 8.56 7.22 2.10
C THR A 139 9.02 6.94 3.53
N GLU A 140 9.77 7.88 4.10
CA GLU A 140 10.15 7.91 5.50
C GLU A 140 9.14 8.66 6.36
N PHE A 141 8.26 7.89 7.00
CA PHE A 141 7.39 8.39 8.05
C PHE A 141 8.07 8.23 9.42
N SER A 142 7.88 9.20 10.31
CA SER A 142 8.32 9.04 11.70
C SER A 142 7.58 7.89 12.39
N THR A 143 8.21 7.24 13.36
CA THR A 143 7.57 6.17 14.16
C THR A 143 6.27 6.66 14.78
N TRP A 144 6.22 7.91 15.25
CA TRP A 144 5.01 8.51 15.81
C TRP A 144 3.90 8.69 14.77
N THR A 145 4.23 9.07 13.54
CA THR A 145 3.25 9.18 12.44
C THR A 145 2.65 7.81 12.11
N LYS A 146 3.50 6.78 11.99
CA LYS A 146 3.06 5.39 11.77
C LYS A 146 2.17 4.90 12.92
N PHE A 147 2.58 5.17 14.15
CA PHE A 147 1.82 4.81 15.35
C PHE A 147 0.50 5.58 15.48
N LYS A 148 0.46 6.87 15.14
CA LYS A 148 -0.78 7.66 15.16
C LYS A 148 -1.76 7.17 14.08
N TYR A 149 -1.25 6.83 12.90
CA TYR A 149 -2.04 6.24 11.82
C TYR A 149 -2.68 4.91 12.26
N LEU A 150 -2.00 4.16 13.13
CA LEU A 150 -2.52 2.93 13.74
C LEU A 150 -3.90 3.08 14.42
N PHE A 151 -4.12 4.22 15.08
CA PHE A 151 -5.36 4.51 15.81
C PHE A 151 -6.30 5.42 15.03
N GLN A 152 -5.86 5.93 13.88
CA GLN A 152 -6.72 6.58 12.92
C GLN A 152 -7.33 5.50 12.07
N HIS A 153 -8.44 4.94 12.58
CA HIS A 153 -9.42 4.37 11.68
C HIS A 153 -9.92 5.53 10.83
N ASP A 154 -9.30 5.74 9.68
CA ASP A 154 -10.06 6.19 8.53
C ASP A 154 -11.01 5.04 8.20
N THR A 155 -12.01 4.80 9.07
CA THR A 155 -13.35 4.56 8.58
C THR A 155 -13.48 5.56 7.46
N ILE A 156 -13.61 5.07 6.23
CA ILE A 156 -14.10 5.87 5.13
C ILE A 156 -15.42 6.39 5.69
N GLN A 157 -15.38 7.55 6.37
CA GLN A 157 -16.57 8.06 7.04
C GLN A 157 -17.51 8.22 5.88
N PRO A 158 -18.67 7.54 5.86
CA PRO A 158 -19.63 7.78 4.80
C PRO A 158 -19.84 9.29 4.81
N ILE A 159 -19.39 9.99 3.76
CA ILE A 159 -19.88 11.34 3.58
C ILE A 159 -21.31 11.04 3.15
N SER A 160 -22.25 11.25 4.05
CA SER A 160 -23.66 11.22 3.73
C SER A 160 -23.88 12.32 2.68
N GLY A 161 -23.94 11.94 1.40
CA GLY A 161 -24.11 12.88 0.31
C GLY A 161 -23.52 12.41 -1.03
N SER A 162 -23.92 13.10 -2.08
CA SER A 162 -23.27 13.07 -3.39
C SER A 162 -21.81 13.50 -3.28
N GLU A 163 -20.98 13.08 -4.24
CA GLU A 163 -19.61 13.59 -4.33
C GLU A 163 -19.59 15.13 -4.39
N PRO A 164 -18.63 15.78 -3.72
CA PRO A 164 -18.52 17.23 -3.76
C PRO A 164 -18.21 17.68 -5.19
N ASP A 165 -18.75 18.82 -5.61
CA ASP A 165 -18.29 19.49 -6.82
C ASP A 165 -16.81 19.91 -6.68
N TYR A 166 -16.10 20.07 -7.78
CA TYR A 166 -14.66 20.35 -7.81
C TYR A 166 -14.30 21.62 -7.04
N MET A 167 -15.10 22.67 -7.14
CA MET A 167 -14.87 23.89 -6.37
C MET A 167 -14.85 23.59 -4.87
N VAL A 168 -15.83 22.82 -4.37
CA VAL A 168 -15.90 22.44 -2.96
C VAL A 168 -14.73 21.54 -2.60
N PHE A 169 -14.45 20.54 -3.45
CA PHE A 169 -13.33 19.62 -3.29
C PHE A 169 -11.99 20.36 -3.16
N ASP A 170 -11.75 21.40 -3.96
CA ASP A 170 -10.49 22.12 -3.96
C ASP A 170 -10.24 22.96 -2.69
N TYR A 171 -11.32 23.40 -2.03
CA TYR A 171 -11.22 24.08 -0.74
C TYR A 171 -11.11 23.12 0.45
N LEU A 172 -11.29 21.81 0.26
CA LEU A 172 -11.17 20.85 1.35
C LEU A 172 -9.73 20.80 1.91
N PRO A 173 -9.55 20.61 3.23
CA PRO A 173 -8.27 20.24 3.80
C PRO A 173 -7.70 18.98 3.12
N GLN A 174 -6.37 18.91 2.98
CA GLN A 174 -5.70 17.80 2.27
C GLN A 174 -6.13 16.40 2.74
N LYS A 175 -6.39 16.22 4.04
CA LYS A 175 -6.88 14.95 4.59
C LYS A 175 -8.26 14.55 4.07
N GLN A 176 -9.15 15.54 3.87
CA GLN A 176 -10.49 15.30 3.34
C GLN A 176 -10.46 15.11 1.82
N LYS A 177 -9.59 15.83 1.08
CA LYS A 177 -9.33 15.53 -0.33
C LYS A 177 -8.89 14.08 -0.50
N HIS A 178 -7.95 13.63 0.33
CA HIS A 178 -7.45 12.26 0.31
C HIS A 178 -8.54 11.22 0.59
N SER A 179 -9.41 11.45 1.57
CA SER A 179 -10.49 10.51 1.89
C SER A 179 -11.55 10.40 0.78
N VAL A 180 -11.86 11.50 0.10
CA VAL A 180 -12.75 11.51 -1.08
C VAL A 180 -12.14 10.71 -2.23
N LEU A 181 -10.86 10.97 -2.56
CA LEU A 181 -10.17 10.25 -3.64
C LEU A 181 -10.03 8.75 -3.35
N LEU A 182 -9.71 8.38 -2.11
CA LEU A 182 -9.64 6.96 -1.69
C LEU A 182 -10.99 6.26 -1.80
N ARG A 183 -12.10 6.96 -1.52
CA ARG A 183 -13.44 6.38 -1.68
C ARG A 183 -13.77 6.14 -3.14
N HIS A 184 -13.50 7.12 -4.01
CA HIS A 184 -13.72 6.97 -5.45
C HIS A 184 -12.92 5.78 -5.99
N ALA A 185 -11.65 5.68 -5.58
CA ALA A 185 -10.79 4.56 -5.90
C ALA A 185 -11.36 3.20 -5.47
N GLN A 186 -11.95 3.13 -4.27
CA GLN A 186 -12.63 1.94 -3.78
C GLN A 186 -13.92 1.63 -4.55
N SER A 187 -14.71 2.64 -4.92
CA SER A 187 -15.95 2.46 -5.70
C SER A 187 -15.64 1.87 -7.07
N CYS A 188 -14.68 2.44 -7.79
CA CYS A 188 -14.23 1.93 -9.07
C CYS A 188 -13.74 0.48 -8.98
N ARG A 189 -13.03 0.15 -7.90
CA ARG A 189 -12.56 -1.22 -7.66
C ARG A 189 -13.73 -2.20 -7.55
N ASN A 190 -14.79 -1.80 -6.87
CA ASN A 190 -15.99 -2.61 -6.70
C ASN A 190 -16.78 -2.76 -8.02
N GLU A 191 -16.85 -1.70 -8.83
CA GLU A 191 -17.62 -1.69 -10.09
C GLU A 191 -17.02 -2.57 -11.19
N ILE A 192 -15.70 -2.65 -11.29
CA ILE A 192 -15.01 -3.30 -12.44
C ILE A 192 -14.91 -4.83 -12.31
N GLY A 193 -15.47 -5.40 -11.25
CA GLY A 193 -15.72 -6.83 -11.25
C GLY A 193 -14.49 -7.71 -11.04
N ILE A 194 -13.31 -7.15 -10.73
CA ILE A 194 -12.32 -7.94 -9.96
C ILE A 194 -12.90 -8.32 -8.58
N SER A 195 -14.01 -7.69 -8.16
CA SER A 195 -14.71 -7.97 -6.90
C SER A 195 -16.23 -8.15 -6.99
N SER A 196 -16.83 -8.30 -8.17
CA SER A 196 -18.27 -8.63 -8.21
C SER A 196 -18.51 -10.07 -7.74
N ASP A 197 -17.54 -10.96 -7.99
CA ASP A 197 -17.55 -12.37 -7.53
C ASP A 197 -16.58 -12.65 -6.37
N TYR A 198 -15.67 -11.74 -6.06
CA TYR A 198 -14.65 -11.90 -5.02
C TYR A 198 -15.07 -11.14 -3.76
N ASN A 199 -15.16 -11.86 -2.64
CA ASN A 199 -15.57 -11.29 -1.37
C ASN A 199 -14.47 -10.35 -0.78
N PRO A 200 -14.72 -9.64 0.33
CA PRO A 200 -13.70 -8.80 0.98
C PRO A 200 -12.39 -9.53 1.32
N VAL A 201 -12.45 -10.86 1.45
CA VAL A 201 -11.30 -11.73 1.74
C VAL A 201 -10.41 -11.87 0.54
N ASP A 202 -11.01 -12.20 -0.58
CA ASP A 202 -10.33 -12.29 -1.84
C ASP A 202 -9.73 -10.95 -2.26
N THR A 203 -10.43 -9.85 -1.94
CA THR A 203 -9.98 -8.48 -2.17
C THR A 203 -8.74 -8.13 -1.34
N ALA A 204 -8.69 -8.55 -0.07
CA ALA A 204 -7.55 -8.35 0.82
C ALA A 204 -6.32 -9.16 0.39
N PHE A 205 -6.55 -10.37 -0.13
CA PHE A 205 -5.50 -11.23 -0.61
C PHE A 205 -5.21 -11.10 -2.10
N PHE A 206 -5.94 -10.25 -2.84
CA PHE A 206 -5.80 -10.10 -4.29
C PHE A 206 -4.37 -9.81 -4.75
N PRO A 207 -3.57 -8.89 -4.13
CA PRO A 207 -2.18 -8.66 -4.56
C PRO A 207 -1.30 -9.90 -4.42
N PHE A 208 -1.66 -10.76 -3.49
CA PHE A 208 -0.93 -11.96 -3.20
C PHE A 208 -1.39 -13.13 -4.07
N VAL A 209 -2.71 -13.28 -4.26
CA VAL A 209 -3.30 -14.31 -5.13
C VAL A 209 -2.94 -14.06 -6.59
N SER A 210 -3.00 -12.80 -7.05
CA SER A 210 -2.59 -12.43 -8.41
C SER A 210 -1.10 -12.68 -8.65
N TYR A 211 -0.26 -12.31 -7.69
CA TYR A 211 1.17 -12.62 -7.72
C TYR A 211 1.43 -14.14 -7.72
N LYS A 212 0.72 -14.91 -6.88
CA LYS A 212 0.86 -16.37 -6.79
C LYS A 212 0.45 -17.08 -8.08
N ILE A 213 -0.64 -16.67 -8.71
CA ILE A 213 -1.15 -17.25 -9.96
C ILE A 213 -0.31 -16.77 -11.15
N LYS A 214 0.58 -15.78 -10.95
CA LYS A 214 1.35 -15.11 -12.00
C LYS A 214 0.43 -14.66 -13.13
N LEU A 215 -0.63 -13.92 -12.77
CA LEU A 215 -1.53 -13.35 -13.77
C LEU A 215 -0.68 -12.53 -14.74
N GLY A 216 -0.63 -12.99 -15.99
CA GLY A 216 0.21 -12.38 -17.00
C GLY A 216 -0.28 -10.98 -17.37
N GLU A 217 0.58 -10.23 -18.04
CA GLU A 217 0.29 -8.89 -18.57
C GLU A 217 -1.04 -8.85 -19.36
N ALA A 218 -1.31 -9.88 -20.17
CA ALA A 218 -2.53 -9.99 -20.99
C ALA A 218 -3.83 -10.08 -20.16
N GLN A 219 -3.75 -10.52 -18.90
CA GLN A 219 -4.90 -10.67 -18.00
C GLN A 219 -5.07 -9.44 -17.10
N ILE A 220 -3.95 -8.81 -16.70
CA ILE A 220 -3.98 -7.64 -15.80
C ILE A 220 -4.25 -6.34 -16.56
N LYS A 221 -3.74 -6.18 -17.78
CA LYS A 221 -3.89 -4.92 -18.55
C LYS A 221 -5.34 -4.51 -18.79
N PRO A 222 -6.28 -5.40 -19.22
CA PRO A 222 -7.67 -5.01 -19.44
C PRO A 222 -8.33 -4.52 -18.14
N VAL A 223 -8.14 -5.28 -17.06
CA VAL A 223 -8.63 -4.99 -15.73
C VAL A 223 -8.13 -3.63 -15.21
N LEU A 224 -6.83 -3.38 -15.39
CA LEU A 224 -6.22 -2.12 -15.01
C LEU A 224 -6.70 -0.96 -15.90
N SER A 225 -6.94 -1.20 -17.18
CA SER A 225 -7.47 -0.20 -18.11
C SER A 225 -8.86 0.25 -17.70
N ASP A 226 -9.78 -0.69 -17.48
CA ASP A 226 -11.14 -0.40 -17.01
C ASP A 226 -11.10 0.38 -15.70
N TYR A 227 -10.20 -0.02 -14.79
CA TYR A 227 -10.00 0.65 -13.52
C TYR A 227 -9.53 2.09 -13.64
N LEU A 228 -8.52 2.34 -14.47
CA LEU A 228 -8.03 3.68 -14.72
C LEU A 228 -9.09 4.54 -15.43
N GLN A 229 -9.92 3.96 -16.29
CA GLN A 229 -11.04 4.66 -16.92
C GLN A 229 -12.07 5.09 -15.88
N CYS A 230 -12.49 4.21 -14.96
CA CYS A 230 -13.42 4.61 -13.89
C CYS A 230 -12.83 5.70 -12.99
N LEU A 231 -11.55 5.58 -12.61
CA LEU A 231 -10.90 6.59 -11.78
C LEU A 231 -10.92 7.97 -12.43
N THR A 232 -10.50 8.02 -13.69
CA THR A 232 -10.36 9.27 -14.45
C THR A 232 -11.70 9.86 -14.87
N HIS A 233 -12.78 9.07 -14.91
CA HIS A 233 -14.13 9.56 -15.18
C HIS A 233 -14.62 10.56 -14.13
N ASN A 234 -14.05 10.51 -12.92
CA ASN A 234 -14.34 11.48 -11.87
C ASN A 234 -13.55 12.78 -12.10
N ASN A 235 -14.29 13.88 -12.27
CA ASN A 235 -13.73 15.19 -12.53
C ASN A 235 -12.83 15.70 -11.39
N ASN A 236 -13.16 15.43 -10.12
CA ASN A 236 -12.33 15.81 -8.98
C ASN A 236 -11.00 15.09 -9.00
N PHE A 237 -11.05 13.79 -9.28
CA PHE A 237 -9.87 12.97 -9.37
C PHE A 237 -8.97 13.42 -10.52
N PHE A 238 -9.54 13.61 -11.71
CA PHE A 238 -8.84 14.08 -12.89
C PHE A 238 -8.12 15.42 -12.62
N LEU A 239 -8.88 16.43 -12.16
CA LEU A 239 -8.35 17.77 -11.92
C LEU A 239 -7.34 17.78 -10.78
N TYR A 240 -7.52 16.94 -9.76
CA TYR A 240 -6.53 16.77 -8.70
C TYR A 240 -5.19 16.29 -9.25
N GLN A 241 -5.19 15.27 -10.12
CA GLN A 241 -3.95 14.74 -10.68
C GLN A 241 -3.21 15.75 -11.54
N TYR A 242 -3.97 16.56 -12.27
CA TYR A 242 -3.46 17.63 -13.11
C TYR A 242 -2.85 18.77 -12.29
N ASN A 243 -3.57 19.27 -11.28
CA ASN A 243 -3.20 20.49 -10.57
C ASN A 243 -2.27 20.24 -9.37
N SER A 244 -2.34 19.07 -8.75
CA SER A 244 -1.65 18.78 -7.49
C SER A 244 -1.07 17.36 -7.38
N GLY A 245 -1.33 16.49 -8.37
CA GLY A 245 -0.86 15.11 -8.39
C GLY A 245 0.33 14.91 -9.32
N ILE A 246 0.37 13.75 -10.01
CA ILE A 246 1.54 13.30 -10.80
C ILE A 246 1.94 14.33 -11.87
N LEU A 247 0.95 15.02 -12.44
CA LEU A 247 1.16 15.93 -13.54
C LEU A 247 1.52 17.35 -13.08
N SER A 248 1.34 17.68 -11.80
CA SER A 248 1.53 19.02 -11.24
C SER A 248 2.87 19.69 -11.63
N PRO A 249 4.04 19.01 -11.58
CA PRO A 249 5.30 19.64 -11.96
C PRO A 249 5.36 20.06 -13.44
N ILE A 250 4.64 19.35 -14.31
CA ILE A 250 4.56 19.64 -15.74
C ILE A 250 3.54 20.75 -15.99
N THR A 251 2.38 20.67 -15.33
CA THR A 251 1.32 21.68 -15.45
C THR A 251 1.76 23.03 -14.90
N ASP A 252 2.57 23.05 -13.84
CA ASP A 252 3.19 24.28 -13.31
C ASP A 252 4.08 24.99 -14.33
N ARG A 253 4.87 24.22 -15.10
CA ARG A 253 5.72 24.78 -16.17
C ARG A 253 4.87 25.35 -17.30
N LEU A 254 3.83 24.63 -17.72
CA LEU A 254 2.90 25.06 -18.75
C LEU A 254 2.12 26.31 -18.34
N ARG A 255 1.64 26.35 -17.09
CA ARG A 255 0.97 27.50 -16.49
C ARG A 255 1.88 28.73 -16.43
N LYS A 256 3.15 28.55 -16.05
CA LYS A 256 4.15 29.63 -16.08
C LYS A 256 4.36 30.15 -17.51
N ALA A 257 4.50 29.26 -18.49
CA ALA A 257 4.65 29.64 -19.89
C ALA A 257 3.44 30.45 -20.40
N PHE A 258 2.22 30.04 -20.02
CA PHE A 258 1.00 30.80 -20.33
C PHE A 258 1.01 32.19 -19.69
N TYR A 259 1.38 32.33 -18.41
CA TYR A 259 1.47 33.65 -17.78
C TYR A 259 2.51 34.56 -18.43
N GLU A 260 3.67 34.02 -18.83
CA GLU A 260 4.67 34.78 -19.60
C GLU A 260 4.12 35.25 -20.95
N TYR A 261 3.42 34.36 -21.67
CA TYR A 261 2.73 34.70 -22.92
C TYR A 261 1.65 35.77 -22.69
N GLN A 262 0.82 35.65 -21.66
CA GLN A 262 -0.26 36.58 -21.36
C GLN A 262 0.29 37.97 -21.01
N ASN A 263 1.37 38.03 -20.22
CA ASN A 263 2.04 39.30 -19.90
C ASN A 263 2.64 39.96 -21.14
N ALA A 264 3.30 39.18 -22.01
CA ALA A 264 3.82 39.67 -23.28
C ALA A 264 2.69 40.16 -24.21
N SER A 265 1.59 39.42 -24.27
CA SER A 265 0.39 39.75 -25.03
C SER A 265 -0.23 41.07 -24.57
N ARG A 266 -0.36 41.30 -23.25
CA ARG A 266 -0.84 42.58 -22.71
C ARG A 266 0.07 43.75 -23.07
N LYS A 267 1.40 43.54 -23.01
CA LYS A 267 2.39 44.59 -23.26
C LYS A 267 2.54 44.95 -24.74
N TYR A 268 2.48 43.97 -25.63
CA TYR A 268 2.82 44.14 -27.04
C TYR A 268 1.66 43.89 -28.00
N GLY A 269 0.53 43.35 -27.54
CA GLY A 269 -0.59 42.93 -28.36
C GLY A 269 -1.20 44.05 -29.21
N ASN A 270 -1.29 45.27 -28.67
CA ASN A 270 -1.79 46.41 -29.43
C ASN A 270 -0.88 46.75 -30.63
N ALA A 271 0.44 46.70 -30.43
CA ALA A 271 1.40 46.92 -31.51
C ALA A 271 1.35 45.81 -32.57
N VAL A 272 1.20 44.55 -32.13
CA VAL A 272 1.06 43.39 -33.04
C VAL A 272 -0.19 43.48 -33.91
N ARG A 273 -1.31 43.98 -33.37
CA ARG A 273 -2.57 44.15 -34.12
C ARG A 273 -2.49 45.21 -35.22
N HIS A 274 -1.69 46.26 -35.02
CA HIS A 274 -1.66 47.42 -35.92
C HIS A 274 -0.39 47.53 -36.77
N SER A 275 0.59 46.62 -36.61
CA SER A 275 1.86 46.68 -37.34
C SER A 275 2.32 45.30 -37.82
N ASN A 276 2.45 45.15 -39.14
CA ASN A 276 3.01 43.94 -39.76
C ASN A 276 4.44 43.65 -39.27
N ARG A 277 5.24 44.69 -39.01
CA ARG A 277 6.60 44.54 -38.46
C ARG A 277 6.58 44.00 -37.03
N ALA A 278 5.66 44.49 -36.20
CA ALA A 278 5.51 43.99 -34.83
C ALA A 278 4.95 42.56 -34.82
N LYS A 279 4.00 42.25 -35.71
CA LYS A 279 3.49 40.89 -35.92
C LYS A 279 4.58 39.91 -36.33
N GLN A 280 5.43 40.29 -37.28
CA GLN A 280 6.55 39.42 -37.68
C GLN A 280 7.52 39.21 -36.52
N LYS A 281 7.92 40.27 -35.82
CA LYS A 281 8.82 40.16 -34.66
C LYS A 281 8.25 39.30 -33.54
N TRP A 282 6.93 39.36 -33.32
CA TRP A 282 6.23 38.48 -32.39
C TRP A 282 6.32 37.02 -32.81
N LEU A 283 5.98 36.72 -34.07
CA LEU A 283 6.01 35.35 -34.61
C LEU A 283 7.43 34.78 -34.64
N ASP A 284 8.44 35.61 -34.94
CA ASP A 284 9.86 35.20 -34.89
C ASP A 284 10.25 34.82 -33.46
N SER A 285 9.88 35.64 -32.46
CA SER A 285 10.15 35.35 -31.05
C SER A 285 9.40 34.12 -30.53
N MET A 286 8.14 33.93 -30.95
CA MET A 286 7.40 32.70 -30.62
C MET A 286 8.02 31.48 -31.31
N SER A 287 8.49 31.63 -32.54
CA SER A 287 9.15 30.54 -33.28
C SER A 287 10.45 30.11 -32.60
N GLU A 288 11.23 31.07 -32.11
CA GLU A 288 12.43 30.82 -31.32
C GLU A 288 12.10 30.08 -30.01
N LYS A 289 11.09 30.53 -29.28
CA LYS A 289 10.67 29.88 -28.02
C LYS A 289 10.13 28.46 -28.22
N LEU A 290 9.37 28.22 -29.29
CA LEU A 290 8.75 26.92 -29.56
C LEU A 290 9.69 25.98 -30.34
N GLY A 291 10.75 26.48 -30.95
CA GLY A 291 11.70 25.69 -31.75
C GLY A 291 11.21 25.31 -33.15
N PHE A 292 10.10 25.89 -33.61
CA PHE A 292 9.55 25.72 -34.95
C PHE A 292 8.78 26.96 -35.37
N ARG A 293 8.48 27.10 -36.67
CA ARG A 293 7.73 28.25 -37.19
C ARG A 293 6.35 28.35 -36.54
N ALA A 294 6.16 29.40 -35.73
CA ALA A 294 4.95 29.68 -34.99
C ALA A 294 3.95 30.53 -35.80
N SER A 295 2.68 30.31 -35.51
CA SER A 295 1.50 31.07 -35.92
C SER A 295 0.74 31.72 -34.74
N LEU A 296 1.14 31.41 -33.51
CA LEU A 296 0.54 31.89 -32.27
C LEU A 296 0.55 33.42 -32.15
N LEU A 297 -0.62 34.05 -32.17
CA LEU A 297 -0.82 35.49 -32.03
C LEU A 297 -1.21 35.88 -30.61
N PRO A 298 -0.94 37.13 -30.17
CA PRO A 298 -1.30 37.59 -28.84
C PRO A 298 -2.82 37.76 -28.68
N GLY A 299 -3.29 37.59 -27.45
CA GLY A 299 -4.66 37.92 -27.03
C GLY A 299 -5.54 36.70 -26.80
N LEU A 300 -5.01 35.50 -26.95
CA LEU A 300 -5.70 34.25 -26.61
C LEU A 300 -5.97 34.17 -25.10
N SER A 301 -7.16 33.68 -24.76
CA SER A 301 -7.52 33.18 -23.43
C SER A 301 -6.70 31.94 -23.06
N SER A 302 -6.84 31.45 -21.81
CA SER A 302 -6.16 30.22 -21.37
C SER A 302 -6.54 29.04 -22.27
N GLU A 303 -7.83 28.82 -22.45
CA GLU A 303 -8.37 27.73 -23.26
C GLU A 303 -7.89 27.80 -24.70
N GLU A 304 -8.01 28.96 -25.35
CA GLU A 304 -7.55 29.17 -26.73
C GLU A 304 -6.04 28.98 -26.89
N PHE A 305 -5.25 29.34 -25.87
CA PHE A 305 -3.80 29.14 -25.91
C PHE A 305 -3.44 27.66 -25.86
N PHE A 306 -4.03 26.89 -24.94
CA PHE A 306 -3.72 25.48 -24.76
C PHE A 306 -4.26 24.60 -25.90
N GLN A 307 -5.35 25.01 -26.55
CA GLN A 307 -5.89 24.35 -27.74
C GLN A 307 -5.20 24.80 -29.05
N HIS A 308 -4.33 25.81 -29.01
CA HIS A 308 -3.69 26.33 -30.21
C HIS A 308 -2.77 25.27 -30.86
N PRO A 309 -2.82 25.06 -32.20
CA PRO A 309 -2.04 24.02 -32.87
C PRO A 309 -0.54 24.04 -32.58
N ASP A 310 0.04 25.24 -32.46
CA ASP A 310 1.45 25.39 -32.09
C ASP A 310 1.73 24.89 -30.65
N ILE A 311 0.87 25.19 -29.69
CA ILE A 311 1.08 24.75 -28.30
C ILE A 311 0.89 23.24 -28.18
N VAL A 312 -0.12 22.70 -28.86
CA VAL A 312 -0.32 21.24 -28.99
C VAL A 312 0.90 20.57 -29.61
N LYS A 313 1.44 21.13 -30.71
CA LYS A 313 2.65 20.61 -31.36
C LYS A 313 3.89 20.70 -30.45
N TYR A 314 4.10 21.83 -29.80
CA TYR A 314 5.20 21.99 -28.84
C TYR A 314 5.12 20.97 -27.72
N HIS A 315 3.92 20.76 -27.19
CA HIS A 315 3.65 19.76 -26.17
C HIS A 315 3.98 18.35 -26.66
N GLN A 316 3.48 17.95 -27.84
CA GLN A 316 3.77 16.64 -28.44
C GLN A 316 5.28 16.38 -28.65
N LEU A 317 6.07 17.42 -28.92
CA LEU A 317 7.52 17.31 -29.12
C LEU A 317 8.31 17.21 -27.80
N ASN A 318 7.85 17.87 -26.74
CA ASN A 318 8.63 18.04 -25.50
C ASN A 318 8.08 17.24 -24.30
N ALA A 319 6.85 16.77 -24.40
CA ALA A 319 6.10 16.12 -23.32
C ALA A 319 5.18 15.03 -23.90
N LYS A 320 5.68 14.24 -24.87
CA LYS A 320 4.92 13.17 -25.52
C LYS A 320 4.29 12.22 -24.50
N GLY A 321 3.00 11.93 -24.68
CA GLY A 321 2.23 11.05 -23.80
C GLY A 321 1.63 11.76 -22.58
N ILE A 322 2.11 12.94 -22.20
CA ILE A 322 1.49 13.72 -21.13
C ILE A 322 0.21 14.37 -21.67
N PRO A 323 -0.88 14.38 -20.91
CA PRO A 323 -2.07 15.10 -21.34
C PRO A 323 -1.91 16.63 -21.21
N LEU A 324 -2.34 17.38 -22.23
CA LEU A 324 -2.27 18.85 -22.27
C LEU A 324 -3.65 19.47 -22.07
N TYR A 325 -3.87 20.14 -20.93
CA TYR A 325 -5.15 20.80 -20.66
C TYR A 325 -4.98 22.26 -20.24
N ALA A 326 -6.01 23.07 -20.48
CA ALA A 326 -6.02 24.42 -19.95
C ALA A 326 -6.13 24.36 -18.41
N PRO A 327 -5.21 24.98 -17.66
CA PRO A 327 -5.37 25.12 -16.22
C PRO A 327 -6.63 25.95 -15.94
N ASP A 328 -7.28 25.65 -14.81
CA ASP A 328 -8.48 26.31 -14.29
C ASP A 328 -9.80 26.02 -15.07
N THR A 329 -9.84 25.01 -15.94
CA THR A 329 -11.11 24.47 -16.43
C THR A 329 -11.78 23.62 -15.35
N TYR A 330 -13.03 23.94 -15.01
CA TYR A 330 -13.77 23.25 -13.95
C TYR A 330 -14.30 21.87 -14.36
N THR A 331 -14.24 21.50 -15.64
CA THR A 331 -14.80 20.26 -16.18
C THR A 331 -13.87 19.67 -17.25
N ALA A 332 -13.48 18.41 -17.07
CA ALA A 332 -12.79 17.63 -18.09
C ALA A 332 -13.78 16.99 -19.07
N THR A 333 -13.38 16.85 -20.33
CA THR A 333 -14.16 16.09 -21.33
C THR A 333 -13.87 14.60 -21.22
N GLN A 334 -14.77 13.75 -21.73
CA GLN A 334 -14.57 12.29 -21.74
C GLN A 334 -13.30 11.87 -22.49
N ALA A 335 -12.93 12.60 -23.55
CA ALA A 335 -11.72 12.31 -24.31
C ALA A 335 -10.46 12.56 -23.47
N GLU A 336 -10.45 13.67 -22.71
CA GLU A 336 -9.35 14.03 -21.82
C GLU A 336 -9.20 13.01 -20.67
N GLN A 337 -10.32 12.57 -20.10
CA GLN A 337 -10.33 11.53 -19.07
C GLN A 337 -9.76 10.21 -19.59
N ALA A 338 -10.16 9.80 -20.80
CA ALA A 338 -9.65 8.59 -21.45
C ALA A 338 -8.15 8.68 -21.78
N GLU A 339 -7.67 9.86 -22.23
CA GLU A 339 -6.25 10.10 -22.48
C GLU A 339 -5.41 9.98 -21.19
N LEU A 340 -5.91 10.53 -20.07
CA LEU A 340 -5.25 10.40 -18.77
C LEU A 340 -5.19 8.94 -18.29
N ALA A 341 -6.24 8.16 -18.51
CA ALA A 341 -6.24 6.73 -18.19
C ALA A 341 -5.19 5.97 -19.01
N GLY A 342 -5.13 6.25 -20.31
CA GLY A 342 -4.13 5.69 -21.23
C GLY A 342 -2.70 6.00 -20.79
N TYR A 343 -2.42 7.25 -20.41
CA TYR A 343 -1.12 7.68 -19.92
C TYR A 343 -0.68 6.91 -18.67
N PHE A 344 -1.58 6.73 -17.68
CA PHE A 344 -1.25 5.95 -16.49
C PHE A 344 -0.97 4.48 -16.80
N LEU A 345 -1.72 3.89 -17.73
CA LEU A 345 -1.51 2.52 -18.17
C LEU A 345 -0.15 2.36 -18.88
N GLU A 346 0.21 3.32 -19.73
CA GLU A 346 1.50 3.33 -20.44
C GLU A 346 2.68 3.45 -19.47
N ILE A 347 2.59 4.33 -18.45
CA ILE A 347 3.61 4.43 -17.40
C ILE A 347 3.81 3.09 -16.69
N LEU A 348 2.72 2.44 -16.29
CA LEU A 348 2.77 1.18 -15.55
C LEU A 348 3.37 0.06 -16.42
N THR A 349 2.94 0.00 -17.68
CA THR A 349 3.47 -0.94 -18.68
C THR A 349 4.96 -0.73 -18.89
N THR A 350 5.38 0.50 -19.17
CA THR A 350 6.80 0.84 -19.40
C THR A 350 7.65 0.49 -18.19
N LYS A 351 7.19 0.79 -16.96
CA LYS A 351 7.91 0.43 -15.74
C LYS A 351 8.04 -1.08 -15.55
N ALA A 352 6.99 -1.84 -15.87
CA ALA A 352 7.03 -3.28 -15.76
C ALA A 352 7.97 -3.90 -16.79
N GLU A 353 7.92 -3.43 -18.03
CA GLU A 353 8.86 -3.83 -19.10
C GLU A 353 10.30 -3.51 -18.72
N GLU A 354 10.57 -2.31 -18.20
CA GLU A 354 11.90 -1.92 -17.70
C GLU A 354 12.41 -2.85 -16.58
N LEU A 355 11.52 -3.32 -15.70
CA LEU A 355 11.85 -4.29 -14.66
C LEU A 355 12.12 -5.68 -15.23
N HIS A 356 11.36 -6.14 -16.23
CA HIS A 356 11.57 -7.43 -16.90
C HIS A 356 12.88 -7.45 -17.71
N THR A 357 13.16 -6.40 -18.47
CA THR A 357 14.36 -6.31 -19.29
C THR A 357 15.54 -5.89 -18.42
N LYS A 358 16.17 -6.83 -17.71
CA LYS A 358 17.37 -6.61 -16.87
C LYS A 358 18.43 -5.78 -17.63
N PRO A 359 18.51 -4.44 -17.47
CA PRO A 359 19.47 -3.68 -18.24
C PRO A 359 20.80 -3.74 -17.49
N GLN A 360 21.86 -4.15 -18.18
CA GLN A 360 23.21 -3.79 -17.74
C GLN A 360 23.24 -2.26 -17.54
N GLY A 361 23.42 -1.80 -16.30
CA GLY A 361 23.44 -0.36 -15.97
C GLY A 361 22.16 0.22 -15.34
N MET A 362 21.23 -0.61 -14.84
CA MET A 362 20.09 -0.10 -14.05
C MET A 362 20.59 0.72 -12.84
N SER A 363 20.05 1.94 -12.66
CA SER A 363 20.45 2.81 -11.55
C SER A 363 20.01 2.21 -10.21
N ALA A 364 20.78 2.47 -9.15
CA ALA A 364 20.47 1.97 -7.80
C ALA A 364 19.05 2.38 -7.34
N ALA A 365 18.59 3.57 -7.72
CA ALA A 365 17.25 4.06 -7.41
C ALA A 365 16.13 3.25 -8.08
N LYS A 366 16.33 2.79 -9.33
CA LYS A 366 15.35 1.95 -10.04
C LYS A 366 15.29 0.53 -9.47
N ASP A 367 16.43 -0.03 -9.08
CA ASP A 367 16.51 -1.33 -8.42
C ASP A 367 15.84 -1.31 -7.02
N GLU A 368 16.00 -0.21 -6.29
CA GLU A 368 15.35 0.02 -4.99
C GLU A 368 13.83 0.14 -5.12
N LEU A 369 13.34 0.81 -6.17
CA LEU A 369 11.91 0.93 -6.44
C LEU A 369 11.23 -0.43 -6.71
N GLY A 370 11.82 -1.28 -7.56
CA GLY A 370 11.29 -2.62 -7.82
C GLY A 370 11.25 -3.49 -6.55
N ARG A 371 12.23 -3.30 -5.67
CA ARG A 371 12.28 -3.95 -4.35
C ARG A 371 11.17 -3.46 -3.42
N ASP A 372 10.78 -2.19 -3.50
CA ASP A 372 9.68 -1.65 -2.71
C ASP A 372 8.32 -2.22 -3.11
N TYR A 373 8.07 -2.44 -4.40
CA TYR A 373 6.85 -3.13 -4.86
C TYR A 373 6.79 -4.58 -4.38
N TYR A 374 7.92 -5.29 -4.40
CA TYR A 374 7.97 -6.65 -3.87
C TYR A 374 7.79 -6.66 -2.34
N ARG A 375 8.44 -5.72 -1.64
CA ARG A 375 8.28 -5.53 -0.19
C ARG A 375 6.82 -5.23 0.19
N PHE A 376 6.10 -4.51 -0.67
CA PHE A 376 4.69 -4.20 -0.49
C PHE A 376 3.83 -5.46 -0.38
N ILE A 377 4.05 -6.45 -1.24
CA ILE A 377 3.31 -7.72 -1.21
C ILE A 377 3.74 -8.58 -0.02
N MET A 378 5.03 -8.57 0.31
CA MET A 378 5.59 -9.48 1.32
C MET A 378 5.38 -9.02 2.77
N ILE A 379 5.32 -7.73 3.08
CA ILE A 379 5.16 -7.25 4.47
C ILE A 379 3.83 -7.69 5.11
N PRO A 380 2.67 -7.50 4.46
CA PRO A 380 1.40 -7.94 5.03
C PRO A 380 1.36 -9.45 5.22
N PHE A 381 1.93 -10.19 4.26
CA PHE A 381 2.11 -11.64 4.34
C PHE A 381 2.93 -12.05 5.58
N ILE A 382 4.14 -11.50 5.74
CA ILE A 382 5.02 -11.81 6.89
C ILE A 382 4.36 -11.43 8.21
N SER A 383 3.65 -10.31 8.27
CA SER A 383 2.97 -9.84 9.48
C SER A 383 1.81 -10.78 9.87
N LEU A 384 1.05 -11.26 8.88
CA LEU A 384 -0.04 -12.21 9.08
C LEU A 384 0.49 -13.59 9.52
N ILE A 385 1.59 -14.07 8.93
CA ILE A 385 2.28 -15.30 9.36
C ILE A 385 2.70 -15.23 10.83
N ALA A 386 3.40 -14.15 11.20
CA ALA A 386 3.81 -13.93 12.57
C ALA A 386 2.59 -13.93 13.50
N SER A 387 1.48 -13.32 13.07
CA SER A 387 0.27 -13.31 13.86
C SER A 387 -0.37 -14.69 14.03
N VAL A 388 -0.45 -15.51 12.97
CA VAL A 388 -0.99 -16.89 13.05
C VAL A 388 -0.14 -17.76 13.96
N PHE A 389 1.17 -17.61 13.88
CA PHE A 389 2.09 -18.29 14.78
C PHE A 389 1.76 -18.00 16.25
N PHE A 390 1.56 -16.73 16.61
CA PHE A 390 1.21 -16.38 17.98
C PHE A 390 -0.22 -16.78 18.38
N ILE A 391 -1.18 -16.81 17.45
CA ILE A 391 -2.51 -17.40 17.70
C ILE A 391 -2.36 -18.88 18.03
N GLY A 392 -1.67 -19.65 17.20
CA GLY A 392 -1.48 -21.09 17.39
C GLY A 392 -0.79 -21.41 18.71
N ILE A 393 0.28 -20.67 19.03
CA ILE A 393 0.95 -20.75 20.32
C ILE A 393 -0.01 -20.45 21.47
N ASN A 394 -0.81 -19.38 21.38
CA ASN A 394 -1.71 -18.99 22.46
C ASN A 394 -2.85 -19.99 22.68
N ILE A 395 -3.45 -20.51 21.60
CA ILE A 395 -4.45 -21.58 21.67
C ILE A 395 -3.85 -22.84 22.28
N GLY A 396 -2.68 -23.28 21.82
CA GLY A 396 -1.98 -24.43 22.39
C GLY A 396 -1.71 -24.24 23.89
N PHE A 397 -1.39 -23.02 24.30
CA PHE A 397 -1.20 -22.65 25.69
C PHE A 397 -2.47 -22.66 26.54
N ILE A 398 -3.61 -22.25 25.99
CA ILE A 398 -4.93 -22.37 26.64
C ILE A 398 -5.26 -23.85 26.82
N VAL A 399 -5.08 -24.66 25.77
CA VAL A 399 -5.31 -26.11 25.82
C VAL A 399 -4.44 -26.75 26.90
N ILE A 400 -3.16 -26.41 26.99
CA ILE A 400 -2.26 -26.94 28.03
C ILE A 400 -2.75 -26.57 29.44
N GLU A 401 -3.20 -25.32 29.67
CA GLU A 401 -3.73 -24.92 30.98
C GLU A 401 -5.04 -25.63 31.32
N ILE A 402 -5.91 -25.91 30.35
CA ILE A 402 -7.12 -26.73 30.56
C ILE A 402 -6.73 -28.19 30.84
N CYS A 403 -5.82 -28.77 30.06
CA CYS A 403 -5.31 -30.12 30.25
C CYS A 403 -4.62 -30.31 31.61
N ARG A 404 -4.11 -29.24 32.21
CA ARG A 404 -3.48 -29.26 33.54
C ARG A 404 -4.41 -29.72 34.67
N TYR A 405 -5.72 -29.73 34.43
CA TYR A 405 -6.68 -30.33 35.36
C TYR A 405 -6.62 -31.86 35.40
N TRP A 406 -6.22 -32.50 34.29
CA TRP A 406 -6.37 -33.95 34.10
C TRP A 406 -5.05 -34.69 33.91
N PHE A 407 -3.99 -33.99 33.52
CA PHE A 407 -2.70 -34.59 33.18
C PHE A 407 -1.56 -34.12 34.09
N ASP A 408 -0.58 -35.00 34.30
CA ASP A 408 0.63 -34.66 35.06
C ASP A 408 1.60 -33.78 34.25
N GLU A 409 2.60 -33.20 34.91
CA GLU A 409 3.53 -32.26 34.26
C GLU A 409 4.37 -32.92 33.15
N LYS A 410 4.64 -34.22 33.24
CA LYS A 410 5.42 -34.96 32.24
C LYS A 410 4.58 -35.20 30.97
N GLN A 411 3.30 -35.52 31.14
CA GLN A 411 2.32 -35.67 30.07
C GLN A 411 2.05 -34.33 29.40
N LEU A 412 1.88 -33.23 30.16
CA LEU A 412 1.68 -31.89 29.61
C LEU A 412 2.88 -31.42 28.78
N LYS A 413 4.13 -31.70 29.19
CA LYS A 413 5.32 -31.41 28.39
C LYS A 413 5.33 -32.16 27.05
N LYS A 414 4.88 -33.42 27.04
CA LYS A 414 4.74 -34.20 25.81
C LYS A 414 3.63 -33.66 24.90
N ILE A 415 2.48 -33.31 25.46
CA ILE A 415 1.36 -32.70 24.72
C ILE A 415 1.79 -31.36 24.12
N GLN A 416 2.46 -30.52 24.91
CA GLN A 416 3.01 -29.24 24.43
C GLN A 416 3.99 -29.44 23.28
N PHE A 417 4.96 -30.36 23.45
CA PHE A 417 5.92 -30.66 22.39
C PHE A 417 5.22 -31.18 21.14
N GLY A 418 4.28 -32.13 21.29
CA GLY A 418 3.50 -32.67 20.17
C GLY A 418 2.70 -31.60 19.42
N LEU A 419 2.02 -30.70 20.13
CA LEU A 419 1.28 -29.57 19.53
C LEU A 419 2.21 -28.61 18.80
N PHE A 420 3.34 -28.24 19.39
CA PHE A 420 4.33 -27.37 18.76
C PHE A 420 4.96 -28.02 17.53
N THR A 421 5.35 -29.29 17.62
CA THR A 421 5.90 -30.05 16.50
C THR A 421 4.87 -30.20 15.39
N LEU A 422 3.61 -30.51 15.70
CA LEU A 422 2.55 -30.57 14.70
C LEU A 422 2.39 -29.22 14.00
N PHE A 423 2.32 -28.11 14.75
CA PHE A 423 2.18 -26.78 14.15
C PHE A 423 3.39 -26.37 13.29
N ILE A 424 4.60 -26.76 13.66
CA ILE A 424 5.78 -26.43 12.85
C ILE A 424 5.87 -27.36 11.63
N VAL A 425 5.57 -28.65 11.79
CA VAL A 425 5.85 -29.69 10.79
C VAL A 425 4.71 -29.86 9.77
N LEU A 426 3.45 -29.65 10.18
CA LEU A 426 2.28 -29.83 9.32
C LEU A 426 2.37 -29.08 7.97
N PRO A 427 2.87 -27.83 7.91
CA PRO A 427 3.04 -27.12 6.65
C PRO A 427 4.05 -27.78 5.70
N PHE A 428 5.02 -28.55 6.20
CA PHE A 428 5.99 -29.26 5.37
C PHE A 428 5.48 -30.61 4.87
N ILE A 429 4.51 -31.20 5.58
CA ILE A 429 3.88 -32.47 5.19
C ILE A 429 2.77 -32.22 4.17
N VAL A 430 1.96 -31.19 4.38
CA VAL A 430 0.72 -30.94 3.62
C VAL A 430 0.83 -29.73 2.69
N GLY A 431 1.77 -28.82 2.93
CA GLY A 431 1.93 -27.62 2.12
C GLY A 431 2.62 -27.89 0.79
N GLU A 432 2.09 -27.29 -0.27
CA GLU A 432 2.74 -27.25 -1.56
C GLU A 432 3.97 -26.32 -1.51
N ARG A 433 5.08 -26.74 -2.15
CA ARG A 433 6.25 -25.86 -2.31
C ARG A 433 5.95 -24.86 -3.41
N HIS A 434 6.01 -23.57 -3.09
CA HIS A 434 5.69 -22.50 -4.04
C HIS A 434 6.91 -21.73 -4.53
N PHE A 435 8.02 -21.77 -3.78
CA PHE A 435 9.26 -21.07 -4.14
C PHE A 435 10.44 -22.02 -4.20
N GLU A 436 11.22 -21.89 -5.28
CA GLU A 436 12.59 -22.41 -5.40
C GLU A 436 13.61 -21.49 -4.68
N MET A 437 13.23 -20.89 -3.55
CA MET A 437 14.18 -20.18 -2.71
C MET A 437 14.97 -21.18 -1.88
N GLU A 438 16.29 -21.25 -2.10
CA GLU A 438 17.18 -22.08 -1.30
C GLU A 438 17.30 -21.57 0.16
N GLY A 439 17.35 -22.51 1.11
CA GLY A 439 17.62 -22.23 2.52
C GLY A 439 16.39 -21.89 3.39
N ILE A 440 16.66 -21.32 4.56
CA ILE A 440 15.66 -21.08 5.63
C ILE A 440 14.58 -20.08 5.20
N SER A 441 14.89 -19.14 4.30
CA SER A 441 13.93 -18.18 3.77
C SER A 441 12.82 -18.86 2.97
N GLY A 442 13.16 -19.77 2.04
CA GLY A 442 12.16 -20.51 1.26
C GLY A 442 11.27 -21.39 2.14
N ILE A 443 11.85 -21.97 3.19
CA ILE A 443 11.12 -22.70 4.23
C ILE A 443 10.10 -21.80 4.94
N ILE A 444 10.51 -20.63 5.45
CA ILE A 444 9.61 -19.71 6.17
C ILE A 444 8.49 -19.21 5.26
N VAL A 445 8.82 -18.92 4.00
CA VAL A 445 7.84 -18.47 3.00
C VAL A 445 6.81 -19.56 2.74
N ASN A 446 7.22 -20.79 2.39
CA ASN A 446 6.30 -21.91 2.15
C ASN A 446 5.45 -22.24 3.39
N TRP A 447 6.07 -22.21 4.58
CA TRP A 447 5.38 -22.38 5.86
C TRP A 447 4.29 -21.32 6.06
N GLY A 448 4.58 -20.08 5.68
CA GLY A 448 3.63 -19.00 5.70
C GLY A 448 2.47 -19.14 4.72
N TYR A 449 2.75 -19.61 3.50
CA TYR A 449 1.73 -19.88 2.47
C TYR A 449 0.67 -20.87 2.97
N PHE A 450 1.10 -21.95 3.61
CA PHE A 450 0.19 -22.95 4.16
C PHE A 450 -0.80 -22.34 5.17
N TYR A 451 -0.30 -21.58 6.15
CA TYR A 451 -1.14 -21.00 7.19
C TYR A 451 -2.06 -19.89 6.68
N GLN A 452 -1.61 -19.14 5.68
CA GLN A 452 -2.45 -18.14 5.05
C GLN A 452 -3.59 -18.76 4.25
N ASN A 453 -3.35 -19.86 3.53
CA ASN A 453 -4.43 -20.56 2.81
C ASN A 453 -5.53 -21.03 3.78
N ILE A 454 -5.14 -21.50 4.97
CA ILE A 454 -6.09 -21.86 6.03
C ILE A 454 -6.88 -20.63 6.49
N LEU A 455 -6.21 -19.50 6.74
CA LEU A 455 -6.90 -18.26 7.11
C LEU A 455 -7.85 -17.78 6.02
N ALA A 456 -7.42 -17.75 4.77
CA ALA A 456 -8.25 -17.36 3.64
C ALA A 456 -9.51 -18.24 3.57
N ALA A 457 -9.38 -19.56 3.72
CA ALA A 457 -10.52 -20.47 3.76
C ALA A 457 -11.45 -20.21 4.96
N VAL A 458 -10.91 -19.95 6.16
CA VAL A 458 -11.72 -19.62 7.35
C VAL A 458 -12.50 -18.32 7.14
N PHE A 459 -11.88 -17.30 6.55
CA PHE A 459 -12.53 -16.02 6.29
C PHE A 459 -13.51 -16.09 5.11
N GLN A 460 -13.32 -16.97 4.12
CA GLN A 460 -14.28 -17.18 3.03
C GLN A 460 -15.59 -17.87 3.46
N VAL A 461 -15.56 -18.62 4.57
CA VAL A 461 -16.72 -19.36 5.11
C VAL A 461 -17.52 -18.52 6.14
N ALA A 462 -16.93 -17.43 6.64
CA ALA A 462 -17.55 -16.50 7.60
C ALA A 462 -18.19 -15.30 6.88
#